data_AF-A0A6N2TX69-F1
#
_entry.id   AF-A0A6N2TX69-F1
#
_cell.length_a   1.000
_cell.length_b   1.000
_cell.length_c   1.000
_cell.angle_alpha   90.00
_cell.angle_beta   90.00
_cell.angle_gamma   90.00
#
_symmetry.space_group_name_H-M   'P 1'
#
loop_
_entity.id
_entity.type
_entity.pdbx_description
1 polymer ?
#
loop_
_entity_poly.entity_id
_entity_poly.type
_entity_poly.pdbx_seq_one_letter_code
_entity_poly.pdbx_strand_id
1 'polypeptide(L)' 'MGRGICPNCGSGKVSRETGPNGSTGDWQCDDCGYTNMPEAFKQPEKEGEFSDKSS' A
#
# COMPACT_ATOMS: atom_id res chain seq x y z
N MET A 1 1.04 11.27 -0.86
CA MET A 1 0.73 10.22 0.12
C MET A 1 -0.18 9.20 -0.55
N GLY A 2 0.38 8.27 -1.34
CA GLY A 2 -0.40 7.23 -2.01
C GLY A 2 -0.60 6.05 -1.06
N ARG A 3 -1.74 6.02 -0.35
CA ARG A 3 -2.17 4.85 0.43
C ARG A 3 -2.96 3.98 -0.55
N GLY A 4 -2.51 2.76 -0.78
CA GLY A 4 -3.04 1.86 -1.81
C GLY A 4 -4.55 1.62 -1.72
N ILE A 5 -5.13 1.13 -2.82
CA ILE A 5 -6.56 0.94 -2.98
C ILE A 5 -6.94 -0.50 -2.57
N CYS A 6 -7.96 -0.61 -1.72
CA CYS A 6 -8.50 -1.90 -1.32
C CYS A 6 -9.14 -2.62 -2.53
N PRO A 7 -8.75 -3.87 -2.84
CA PRO A 7 -9.36 -4.63 -3.94
C PRO A 7 -10.78 -5.10 -3.63
N ASN A 8 -11.17 -5.14 -2.34
CA ASN A 8 -12.47 -5.63 -1.91
C ASN A 8 -13.58 -4.59 -2.05
N CYS A 9 -13.34 -3.36 -1.59
CA CYS A 9 -14.32 -2.27 -1.62
C CYS A 9 -13.93 -1.09 -2.51
N GLY A 10 -12.70 -1.03 -3.03
CA GLY A 10 -12.20 0.11 -3.79
C GLY A 10 -11.84 1.34 -2.97
N SER A 11 -11.86 1.25 -1.63
CA SER A 11 -11.53 2.39 -0.76
C SER A 11 -10.02 2.65 -0.72
N GLY A 12 -9.64 3.92 -0.76
CA GLY A 12 -8.25 4.38 -0.53
C GLY A 12 -7.89 4.56 0.94
N LYS A 13 -8.81 4.25 1.86
CA LYS A 13 -8.56 4.27 3.30
C LYS A 13 -7.97 2.93 3.74
N VAL A 14 -6.66 2.81 3.54
CA VAL A 14 -5.89 1.63 3.93
C VAL A 14 -4.75 2.08 4.84
N SER A 15 -4.62 1.38 5.97
CA SER A 15 -3.62 1.61 6.99
C SER A 15 -2.58 0.49 6.91
N ARG A 16 -1.29 0.87 6.85
CA ARG A 16 -0.19 -0.08 6.96
C ARG A 16 0.16 -0.22 8.43
N GLU A 17 -0.11 -1.38 9.01
CA GLU A 17 0.47 -1.71 10.30
C GLU A 17 1.95 -2.03 10.08
N THR A 18 2.84 -1.23 10.68
CA THR A 18 4.28 -1.54 10.66
C THR A 18 4.57 -2.23 11.98
N GLY A 19 4.86 -3.53 11.94
CA GLY A 19 5.20 -4.28 13.14
C GLY A 19 6.45 -3.71 13.83
N PRO A 20 6.62 -3.91 15.15
CA PRO A 20 7.73 -3.35 15.92
C PRO A 20 9.13 -3.80 15.43
N ASN A 21 9.21 -4.84 14.61
CA ASN A 21 10.45 -5.38 14.05
C ASN A 21 10.76 -4.90 12.62
N GLY A 22 10.06 -3.90 12.10
CA GLY A 22 10.26 -3.41 10.72
C GLY A 22 9.81 -4.40 9.64
N SER A 23 9.16 -5.49 10.02
CA SER A 23 8.49 -6.40 9.10
C SER A 23 7.34 -5.67 8.42
N THR A 24 7.20 -5.91 7.11
CA THR A 24 6.07 -5.42 6.32
C THR A 24 4.80 -6.05 6.87
N GLY A 25 4.14 -5.35 7.80
CA GLY A 25 2.90 -5.83 8.38
C GLY A 25 1.76 -5.80 7.37
N ASP A 26 0.71 -6.53 7.72
CA ASP A 26 -0.51 -6.64 6.92
C ASP A 26 -1.13 -5.25 6.71
N TRP A 27 -1.72 -5.07 5.54
CA TRP A 27 -2.48 -3.89 5.20
C TRP A 27 -3.94 -4.14 5.52
N GLN A 28 -4.55 -3.21 6.25
CA GLN A 28 -5.95 -3.28 6.61
C GLN A 28 -6.71 -2.09 6.03
N CYS A 29 -7.82 -2.38 5.35
CA CYS A 29 -8.76 -1.36 4.93
C CYS A 29 -9.63 -0.95 6.11
N ASP A 30 -9.65 0.33 6.42
CA ASP A 30 -10.44 0.92 7.50
C ASP A 30 -11.95 0.93 7.18
N ASP A 31 -12.28 0.84 5.89
CA ASP A 31 -13.64 0.98 5.38
C ASP A 31 -14.41 -0.35 5.42
N CYS A 32 -13.79 -1.44 4.97
CA CYS A 32 -14.40 -2.76 4.90
C CYS A 32 -13.79 -3.80 5.83
N GLY A 33 -12.72 -3.46 6.57
CA GLY A 33 -11.98 -4.39 7.43
C GLY A 33 -11.14 -5.43 6.68
N TYR A 34 -11.07 -5.34 5.34
CA TYR A 34 -10.27 -6.28 4.55
C TYR A 34 -8.79 -6.16 4.92
N THR A 35 -8.21 -7.27 5.37
CA THR A 35 -6.81 -7.33 5.81
C THR A 35 -6.07 -8.33 4.96
N ASN A 36 -4.99 -7.90 4.32
CA ASN A 36 -4.17 -8.76 3.46
C ASN A 36 -2.76 -8.19 3.30
N MET A 37 -1.88 -8.93 2.65
CA MET A 37 -0.52 -8.50 2.33
C MET A 37 -0.56 -7.19 1.51
N PRO A 38 0.43 -6.28 1.68
CA PRO A 38 0.52 -5.02 0.95
C PRO A 38 0.41 -5.15 -0.57
N GLU A 39 0.83 -6.31 -1.09
CA GLU A 39 0.87 -6.68 -2.50
C GLU A 39 -0.53 -6.90 -3.08
N ALA A 40 -1.48 -7.34 -2.25
CA ALA A 40 -2.87 -7.51 -2.64
C ALA A 40 -3.59 -6.16 -2.78
N PHE A 41 -3.10 -5.13 -2.08
CA PHE A 41 -3.60 -3.78 -2.24
C PHE A 41 -2.96 -3.15 -3.46
N LYS A 42 -3.78 -2.58 -4.35
CA LYS A 42 -3.28 -1.87 -5.52
C LYS A 42 -2.56 -0.62 -5.03
N GLN A 43 -1.25 -0.73 -4.86
CA GLN A 43 -0.43 0.44 -4.65
C GLN A 43 -0.49 1.22 -5.95
N PRO A 44 -0.64 2.56 -5.91
CA PRO A 44 -0.18 3.33 -7.06
C PRO A 44 1.30 2.99 -7.16
N GLU A 45 1.63 2.10 -8.11
CA GLU A 45 2.99 1.80 -8.46
C GLU A 45 3.68 3.15 -8.54
N LYS A 46 4.86 3.26 -7.94
CA LYS A 46 5.78 4.30 -8.38
C LYS A 46 6.13 3.92 -9.82
N GLU A 47 5.25 4.27 -10.75
CA GLU A 47 5.57 4.43 -12.14
C GLU A 47 6.54 5.62 -12.18
N GLY A 48 7.83 5.29 -12.11
CA GLY A 48 8.94 6.21 -12.37
C GLY A 48 9.86 6.51 -11.17
N GLU A 49 11.17 6.42 -11.46
CA GLU A 49 12.22 7.32 -10.95
C GLU A 49 13.11 6.85 -9.78
N PHE A 50 13.85 5.76 -10.00
CA PHE A 50 15.31 5.84 -9.85
C PHE A 50 15.92 5.58 -11.21
N SER A 51 16.10 6.63 -12.01
CA SER A 51 17.16 6.79 -13.02
C SER A 51 16.99 8.16 -13.72
N ASP A 52 16.90 9.25 -12.96
CA ASP A 52 17.49 10.50 -13.45
C ASP A 52 19.00 10.28 -13.51
N LYS A 53 19.47 9.78 -14.65
CA LYS A 53 20.82 10.12 -15.09
C LYS A 53 20.69 10.86 -16.41
N SER A 54 20.41 12.14 -16.21
CA SER A 54 20.54 13.25 -17.13
C SER A 54 21.80 13.16 -17.99
N SER A 55 21.61 13.57 -19.25
CA SER A 55 22.58 14.14 -20.20
C SER A 55 23.60 13.22 -20.86
#